data_AF-A0A9W4H6N2-F1
#
_entry.id   AF-A0A9W4H6N2-F1
#
_cell.length_a   1.000
_cell.length_b   1.000
_cell.length_c   1.000
_cell.angle_alpha   90.00
_cell.angle_beta   90.00
_cell.angle_gamma   90.00
#
_symmetry.space_group_name_H-M   'P 1'
#
loop_
_entity.id
_entity.type
_entity.pdbx_description
1 polymer ?
#
loop_
_entity_poly.entity_id
_entity_poly.type
_entity_poly.pdbx_seq_one_letter_code
_entity_poly.pdbx_strand_id
1 'polypeptide(L)'
;MASAQDALARITADALLAAWPEGESDTDLAQALRSNTEALTRVAESALYQSGAHAVLLRTARSLGEAGQIAEAVAYFERVAEVTGVRSGADHADVIRSFRERLADWRAKARKADRS
;
A
#
# COMPACT_ATOMS: atom_id res chain seq x y z
N MET A 1 -0.11 -8.42 24.80
CA MET A 1 -1.50 -8.27 24.32
C MET A 1 -1.51 -7.09 23.36
N ALA A 2 -2.05 -7.24 22.15
CA ALA A 2 -2.26 -6.10 21.27
C ALA A 2 -3.17 -5.10 22.00
N SER A 3 -2.79 -3.83 22.03
CA SER A 3 -3.57 -2.83 22.74
C SER A 3 -4.93 -2.63 22.05
N ALA A 4 -5.95 -2.15 22.76
CA ALA A 4 -7.24 -1.82 22.13
C ALA A 4 -7.07 -0.82 20.96
N GLN A 5 -6.01 0.00 21.03
CA GLN A 5 -5.62 0.93 19.98
C GLN A 5 -5.05 0.22 18.73
N ASP A 6 -4.29 -0.86 18.90
CA ASP A 6 -3.79 -1.67 17.79
C ASP A 6 -4.94 -2.34 17.03
N ALA A 7 -5.95 -2.84 17.77
CA ALA A 7 -7.15 -3.44 17.19
C ALA A 7 -7.98 -2.40 16.41
N LEU A 8 -8.19 -1.21 16.99
CA LEU A 8 -8.89 -0.12 16.32
C LEU A 8 -8.17 0.35 15.06
N ALA A 9 -6.84 0.42 15.09
CA ALA A 9 -6.05 0.79 13.92
C ALA A 9 -6.25 -0.20 12.77
N ARG A 10 -6.28 -1.51 13.06
CA ARG A 10 -6.53 -2.54 12.05
C ARG A 10 -7.96 -2.49 11.51
N ILE A 11 -8.96 -2.32 12.36
CA ILE A 11 -10.36 -2.15 11.92
C ILE A 11 -10.49 -0.92 11.02
N THR A 12 -9.82 0.18 11.36
CA THR A 12 -9.80 1.39 10.53
C THR A 12 -9.12 1.12 9.19
N ALA A 13 -8.01 0.39 9.18
CA ALA A 13 -7.32 -0.01 7.96
C ALA A 13 -8.18 -0.91 7.06
N ASP A 14 -8.94 -1.85 7.64
CA ASP A 14 -9.90 -2.69 6.92
C ASP A 14 -11.03 -1.87 6.33
N ALA A 15 -11.58 -0.90 7.08
CA ALA A 15 -12.61 0.00 6.60
C ALA A 15 -12.13 0.89 5.44
N LEU A 16 -10.90 1.42 5.53
CA LEU A 16 -10.27 2.18 4.45
C LEU A 16 -10.05 1.32 3.20
N LEU A 17 -9.64 0.06 3.39
CA LEU A 17 -9.47 -0.89 2.29
C LEU A 17 -10.80 -1.21 1.60
N ALA A 18 -11.87 -1.44 2.37
CA ALA A 18 -13.21 -1.71 1.86
C ALA A 18 -13.83 -0.51 1.15
N ALA A 19 -13.49 0.71 1.56
CA ALA A 19 -13.95 1.95 0.93
C ALA A 19 -13.18 2.29 -0.37
N TRP A 20 -12.10 1.58 -0.68
CA TRP A 20 -11.27 1.91 -1.83
C TRP A 20 -11.91 1.42 -3.13
N PRO A 21 -12.18 2.31 -4.12
CA PRO A 21 -12.80 1.90 -5.38
C PRO A 21 -11.93 0.92 -6.17
N GLU A 22 -12.56 0.02 -6.93
CA GLU A 22 -11.89 -0.83 -7.92
C GLU A 22 -11.60 -0.02 -9.19
N GLY A 23 -10.58 0.83 -9.10
CA GLY A 23 -10.16 1.76 -10.16
C GLY A 23 -9.99 3.17 -9.63
N GLU A 24 -9.17 3.97 -10.31
CA GLU A 24 -8.91 5.38 -9.97
C GLU A 24 -9.99 6.29 -10.58
N SER A 25 -11.26 5.87 -10.50
CA SER A 25 -12.40 6.60 -11.12
C SER A 25 -12.72 7.90 -10.39
N ASP A 26 -12.50 7.91 -9.07
CA ASP A 26 -12.64 9.09 -8.21
C ASP A 26 -11.27 9.39 -7.61
N THR A 27 -10.54 10.30 -8.26
CA THR A 27 -9.18 10.69 -7.87
C THR A 27 -9.16 11.43 -6.53
N ASP A 28 -10.21 12.18 -6.20
CA ASP A 28 -10.32 12.94 -4.95
C ASP A 28 -10.55 12.00 -3.77
N LEU A 29 -11.46 11.02 -3.91
CA LEU A 29 -11.67 9.98 -2.91
C LEU A 29 -10.41 9.14 -2.74
N ALA A 30 -9.76 8.73 -3.84
CA ALA A 30 -8.53 7.95 -3.76
C ALA A 30 -7.40 8.74 -3.06
N GLN A 31 -7.27 10.05 -3.33
CA GLN A 31 -6.32 10.91 -2.63
C GLN A 31 -6.63 11.02 -1.13
N ALA A 32 -7.90 11.19 -0.76
CA ALA A 32 -8.31 11.23 0.65
C ALA A 32 -8.00 9.91 1.37
N LEU A 33 -8.24 8.76 0.72
CA LEU A 33 -7.92 7.43 1.25
C LEU A 33 -6.40 7.24 1.43
N ARG A 34 -5.59 7.72 0.49
CA ARG A 34 -4.11 7.73 0.63
C ARG A 34 -3.67 8.55 1.83
N SER A 35 -4.17 9.79 1.97
CA SER A 35 -3.83 10.67 3.10
C SER A 35 -4.28 10.10 4.45
N ASN A 36 -5.46 9.48 4.51
CA ASN A 36 -5.95 8.81 5.72
C ASN A 36 -5.10 7.59 6.08
N THR A 37 -4.69 6.80 5.09
CA THR A 37 -3.80 5.66 5.31
C THR A 37 -2.42 6.10 5.81
N GLU A 38 -1.90 7.20 5.27
CA GLU A 38 -0.63 7.79 5.75
C GLU A 38 -0.74 8.29 7.20
N ALA A 39 -1.83 8.98 7.54
CA ALA A 39 -2.09 9.41 8.91
C ALA A 39 -2.19 8.21 9.87
N LEU A 40 -2.91 7.16 9.48
CA LEU A 40 -3.03 5.92 10.25
C LEU A 40 -1.67 5.23 10.43
N THR A 41 -0.85 5.20 9.38
CA THR A 41 0.50 4.62 9.43
C THR A 41 1.39 5.39 10.42
N ARG A 42 1.32 6.72 10.45
CA ARG A 42 2.09 7.54 11.41
C ARG A 42 1.75 7.27 12.87
N VAL A 43 0.47 6.98 13.17
CA VAL A 43 0.02 6.80 14.57
C VAL A 43 0.03 5.34 15.02
N ALA A 44 -0.01 4.38 14.10
CA ALA A 44 -0.21 2.96 14.40
C ALA A 44 0.67 2.04 13.54
N GLU A 45 1.87 2.49 13.15
CA GLU A 45 2.83 1.74 12.33
C GLU A 45 3.03 0.33 12.88
N SER A 46 3.36 0.21 14.17
CA SER A 46 3.63 -1.07 14.82
C SER A 46 2.47 -2.06 14.72
N ALA A 47 1.21 -1.57 14.74
CA ALA A 47 0.01 -2.39 14.62
C ALA A 47 -0.24 -2.85 13.18
N LEU A 48 0.08 -2.01 12.19
CA LEU A 48 -0.05 -2.32 10.76
C LEU A 48 1.01 -3.29 10.24
N TYR A 49 2.15 -3.40 10.93
CA TYR A 49 3.23 -4.34 10.60
C TYR A 49 3.32 -5.56 11.55
N GLN A 50 2.50 -5.61 12.61
CA GLN A 50 2.62 -6.62 13.68
C GLN A 50 2.46 -8.07 13.18
N SER A 51 1.62 -8.30 12.18
CA SER A 51 1.35 -9.60 11.57
C SER A 51 1.79 -9.67 10.10
N GLY A 52 2.78 -8.86 9.71
CA GLY A 52 3.08 -8.54 8.31
C GLY A 52 2.39 -7.24 7.87
N ALA A 53 2.79 -6.67 6.72
CA ALA A 53 2.18 -5.43 6.21
C ALA A 53 0.69 -5.60 5.97
N HIS A 54 -0.11 -4.73 6.58
CA HIS A 54 -1.53 -4.66 6.31
C HIS A 54 -1.82 -4.43 4.81
N ALA A 55 -2.86 -5.07 4.27
CA ALA A 55 -3.21 -5.00 2.85
C ALA A 55 -3.51 -3.56 2.37
N VAL A 56 -3.92 -2.66 3.26
CA VAL A 56 -4.17 -1.23 2.97
C VAL A 56 -2.89 -0.50 2.50
N LEU A 57 -1.72 -0.89 2.99
CA LEU A 57 -0.43 -0.30 2.59
C LEU A 57 -0.12 -0.66 1.13
N LEU A 58 -0.38 -1.92 0.77
CA LEU A 58 -0.22 -2.41 -0.60
C LEU A 58 -1.26 -1.80 -1.54
N ARG A 59 -2.49 -1.59 -1.08
CA ARG A 59 -3.54 -0.87 -1.83
C ARG A 59 -3.17 0.59 -2.10
N THR A 60 -2.50 1.24 -1.15
CA THR A 60 -2.00 2.62 -1.29
C THR A 60 -0.93 2.70 -2.37
N ALA A 61 0.08 1.83 -2.31
CA ALA A 61 1.11 1.73 -3.35
C ALA A 61 0.50 1.44 -4.73
N ARG A 62 -0.54 0.59 -4.78
CA ARG A 62 -1.28 0.31 -6.01
C ARG A 62 -1.97 1.54 -6.57
N SER A 63 -2.65 2.31 -5.74
CA SER A 63 -3.39 3.50 -6.15
C SER A 63 -2.44 4.57 -6.72
N LEU A 64 -1.28 4.76 -6.10
CA LEU A 64 -0.22 5.64 -6.65
C LEU A 64 0.20 5.19 -8.06
N GLY A 65 0.33 3.87 -8.28
CA GLY A 65 0.63 3.31 -9.60
C GLY A 65 -0.48 3.51 -10.63
N GLU A 66 -1.73 3.36 -10.21
CA GLU A 66 -2.93 3.58 -11.04
C GLU A 66 -3.12 5.07 -11.40
N ALA A 67 -2.77 5.98 -10.49
CA ALA A 67 -2.72 7.43 -10.72
C ALA A 67 -1.54 7.89 -11.59
N GLY A 68 -0.65 6.98 -12.02
CA GLY A 68 0.54 7.31 -12.81
C GLY A 68 1.70 7.89 -11.99
N GLN A 69 1.58 8.00 -10.67
CA GLN A 69 2.64 8.40 -9.75
C GLN A 69 3.62 7.24 -9.49
N ILE A 70 4.21 6.71 -10.56
CA ILE A 70 4.99 5.47 -10.52
C ILE A 70 6.22 5.58 -9.59
N ALA A 71 6.88 6.73 -9.56
CA ALA A 71 8.04 6.94 -8.68
C ALA A 71 7.65 6.89 -7.20
N GLU A 72 6.52 7.52 -6.83
CA GLU A 72 6.00 7.48 -5.45
C GLU A 72 5.51 6.07 -5.08
N ALA A 73 4.83 5.39 -6.00
CA ALA A 73 4.38 4.01 -5.80
C ALA A 73 5.56 3.07 -5.50
N VAL A 74 6.67 3.23 -6.23
CA VAL A 74 7.92 2.49 -6.02
C VAL A 74 8.50 2.79 -4.64
N ALA A 75 8.72 4.06 -4.31
CA ALA A 75 9.36 4.45 -3.05
C ALA A 75 8.53 4.01 -1.83
N TYR A 76 7.20 4.13 -1.93
CA TYR A 76 6.29 3.68 -0.88
C TYR A 76 6.37 2.16 -0.69
N PHE A 77 6.34 1.41 -1.79
CA PHE A 77 6.42 -0.05 -1.71
C PHE A 77 7.77 -0.53 -1.17
N GLU A 78 8.88 0.07 -1.59
CA GLU A 78 10.21 -0.27 -1.09
C GLU A 78 10.31 -0.05 0.42
N ARG A 79 9.74 1.05 0.93
CA ARG A 79 9.64 1.30 2.37
C ARG A 79 8.81 0.23 3.08
N VAL A 80 7.63 -0.12 2.55
CA VAL A 80 6.79 -1.19 3.13
C VAL A 80 7.53 -2.52 3.13
N ALA A 81 8.21 -2.85 2.03
CA ALA A 81 9.00 -4.07 1.87
C ALA A 81 10.17 -4.13 2.86
N GLU A 82 10.90 -3.03 3.06
CA GLU A 82 11.98 -2.93 4.04
C GLU A 82 11.48 -3.18 5.46
N VAL A 83 10.37 -2.54 5.86
CA VAL A 83 9.76 -2.72 7.18
C VAL A 83 9.24 -4.15 7.38
N THR A 84 8.69 -4.79 6.34
CA THR A 84 8.25 -6.19 6.40
C THR A 84 9.34 -7.23 6.20
N GLY A 85 10.48 -6.87 5.62
CA GLY A 85 11.56 -7.77 5.24
C GLY A 85 12.21 -8.51 6.41
N VAL A 86 11.88 -8.10 7.63
CA VAL A 86 12.32 -8.73 8.88
C VAL A 86 11.32 -9.78 9.40
N ARG A 87 10.07 -9.81 8.92
CA ARG A 87 8.99 -10.65 9.43
C ARG A 87 7.90 -10.85 8.38
N SER A 88 7.84 -11.95 7.63
CA SER A 88 6.55 -12.48 7.13
C SER A 88 6.66 -13.84 6.44
N GLY A 89 5.63 -14.67 6.64
CA GLY A 89 5.47 -16.02 6.07
C GLY A 89 4.87 -16.05 4.65
N ALA A 90 4.45 -17.25 4.22
CA ALA A 90 4.16 -17.59 2.82
C ALA A 90 3.03 -16.76 2.16
N ASP A 91 1.93 -16.45 2.86
CA ASP A 91 0.79 -15.70 2.28
C ASP A 91 1.16 -14.25 1.90
N HIS A 92 2.05 -13.62 2.68
CA HIS A 92 2.58 -12.29 2.38
C HIS A 92 3.50 -12.29 1.17
N ALA A 93 4.23 -13.39 0.95
CA ALA A 93 5.18 -13.50 -0.16
C ALA A 93 4.47 -13.49 -1.53
N ASP A 94 3.30 -14.11 -1.65
CA ASP A 94 2.52 -14.13 -2.90
C ASP A 94 1.96 -12.75 -3.24
N VAL A 95 1.46 -12.02 -2.24
CA VAL A 95 0.99 -10.65 -2.46
C VAL A 95 2.17 -9.74 -2.85
N ILE A 96 3.33 -9.86 -2.18
CA ILE A 96 4.55 -9.13 -2.53
C ILE A 96 5.01 -9.47 -3.96
N ARG A 97 4.95 -10.75 -4.36
CA ARG A 97 5.30 -11.21 -5.71
C ARG A 97 4.38 -10.60 -6.77
N SER A 98 3.06 -10.69 -6.59
CA SER A 98 2.09 -10.10 -7.53
C SER A 98 2.27 -8.59 -7.66
N PHE A 99 2.64 -7.90 -6.58
CA PHE A 99 2.92 -6.48 -6.60
C PHE A 99 4.20 -6.15 -7.36
N ARG A 100 5.27 -6.95 -7.19
CA ARG A 100 6.53 -6.79 -7.93
C ARG A 100 6.32 -6.95 -9.44
N GLU A 101 5.49 -7.90 -9.84
CA GLU A 101 5.10 -8.09 -11.25
C GLU A 101 4.43 -6.83 -11.81
N ARG A 102 3.42 -6.29 -11.09
CA ARG A 102 2.76 -5.03 -11.48
C ARG A 102 3.69 -3.82 -11.49
N LEU A 103 4.63 -3.76 -10.56
CA LEU A 103 5.63 -2.71 -10.49
C LEU A 103 6.58 -2.74 -11.69
N ALA A 104 6.97 -3.94 -12.14
CA ALA A 104 7.77 -4.12 -13.34
C ALA A 104 7.00 -3.61 -14.58
N ASP A 105 5.71 -3.90 -14.67
CA ASP A 105 4.83 -3.40 -15.74
C ASP A 105 4.73 -1.87 -15.73
N TRP A 106 4.51 -1.26 -14.56
CA TRP A 106 4.47 0.20 -14.44
C TRP A 106 5.80 0.86 -14.78
N ARG A 107 6.94 0.29 -14.34
CA ARG A 107 8.28 0.76 -14.70
C ARG A 107 8.54 0.64 -16.20
N ALA A 108 8.06 -0.42 -16.85
CA ALA A 108 8.17 -0.59 -18.30
C ALA A 108 7.33 0.45 -19.06
N LYS A 109 6.12 0.75 -18.59
CA LYS A 109 5.26 1.80 -19.15
C LYS A 109 5.87 3.19 -19.01
N ALA A 110 6.41 3.53 -17.83
CA ALA A 110 7.06 4.81 -17.58
C ALA A 110 8.27 5.05 -18.50
N ARG A 111 9.14 4.03 -18.68
CA ARG A 111 10.28 4.13 -19.62
C ARG A 111 9.86 4.32 -21.09
N LYS A 112 8.68 3.87 -21.48
CA LYS A 112 8.15 4.10 -22.83
C LYS A 112 7.61 5.52 -22.98
N ALA A 113 6.96 6.05 -21.95
CA ALA A 113 6.45 7.43 -21.93
C ALA A 113 7.56 8.49 -21.95
N ASP A 114 8.70 8.22 -21.31
CA ASP A 114 9.86 9.13 -21.29
C ASP A 114 10.66 9.14 -22.61
N ARG A 115 10.33 8.25 -23.55
CA ARG A 115 11.02 8.10 -24.86
C ARG A 115 10.19 8.56 -26.06
N SER A 116 8.98 9.09 -25.84
CA SER A 116 8.07 9.62 -26.88
C SER A 116 8.00 11.14 -26.79
#